data_AF-A0A1L3I594-F1
#
_entry.id   AF-A0A1L3I594-F1
#
_cell.length_a   1.000
_cell.length_b   1.000
_cell.length_c   1.000
_cell.angle_alpha   90.00
_cell.angle_beta   90.00
_cell.angle_gamma   90.00
#
_symmetry.space_group_name_H-M   'P 1'
#
loop_
_entity.id
_entity.type
_entity.pdbx_description
1 polymer ?
#
loop_
_entity_poly.entity_id
_entity_poly.type
_entity_poly.pdbx_seq_one_letter_code
_entity_poly.pdbx_strand_id
1 'polypeptide(L)'
;MTPQQRTTDGLSTGLDWPALIRAGLVGLRLTPDQFWRLTPAELRLMLGQDTGAVPLGRAGLDQLMHAFPDPAAPKSPETGAVSDE
;
A
#
# COMPACT_ATOMS: atom_id res chain seq x y z
N MET A 1 -23.00 -2.61 27.02
CA MET A 1 -22.92 -2.28 25.59
C MET A 1 -21.45 -2.02 25.25
N THR A 2 -20.70 -3.10 25.13
CA THR A 2 -19.25 -3.07 24.85
C THR A 2 -19.06 -2.85 23.35
N PRO A 3 -18.27 -1.85 22.93
CA PRO A 3 -17.91 -1.72 21.52
C PRO A 3 -17.01 -2.91 21.18
N GLN A 4 -17.54 -3.82 20.38
CA GLN A 4 -16.82 -4.96 19.83
C GLN A 4 -15.69 -4.43 18.94
N GLN A 5 -14.48 -4.41 19.47
CA GLN A 5 -13.25 -4.22 18.70
C GLN A 5 -13.14 -5.43 17.77
N ARG A 6 -13.42 -5.21 16.47
CA ARG A 6 -13.19 -6.21 15.41
C ARG A 6 -11.69 -6.54 15.39
N THR A 7 -11.32 -7.61 16.07
CA THR A 7 -10.10 -8.37 15.83
C THR A 7 -10.20 -8.95 14.43
N THR A 8 -9.53 -8.33 13.46
CA THR A 8 -9.25 -8.95 12.16
C THR A 8 -8.20 -10.02 12.36
N ASP A 9 -8.63 -11.18 12.87
CA ASP A 9 -7.86 -12.41 12.77
C ASP A 9 -8.37 -13.15 11.53
N GLY A 10 -7.54 -13.22 10.48
CA GLY A 10 -7.84 -13.92 9.24
C GLY A 10 -7.36 -13.23 7.96
N LEU A 11 -6.08 -13.41 7.62
CA LEU A 11 -5.53 -13.48 6.24
C LEU A 11 -5.73 -12.26 5.31
N SER A 12 -5.52 -11.04 5.79
CA SER A 12 -5.34 -9.89 4.89
C SER A 12 -3.85 -9.73 4.54
N THR A 13 -3.42 -10.22 3.37
CA THR A 13 -2.11 -9.89 2.75
C THR A 13 -2.13 -8.44 2.27
N GLY A 14 -2.46 -7.50 3.14
CA GLY A 14 -2.65 -6.09 2.82
C GLY A 14 -2.14 -5.21 3.94
N LEU A 15 -1.60 -4.06 3.59
CA LEU A 15 -1.22 -3.03 4.56
C LEU A 15 -2.47 -2.61 5.35
N ASP A 16 -2.38 -2.61 6.70
CA ASP A 16 -3.47 -2.12 7.57
C ASP A 16 -3.59 -0.60 7.45
N TRP A 17 -4.29 -0.19 6.40
CA TRP A 17 -4.47 1.20 6.02
C TRP A 17 -5.27 2.00 7.06
N PRO A 18 -6.38 1.48 7.61
CA PRO A 18 -7.10 2.18 8.68
C PRO A 18 -6.25 2.40 9.94
N ALA A 19 -5.40 1.46 10.33
CA ALA A 19 -4.48 1.67 11.45
C ALA A 19 -3.45 2.76 11.13
N LEU A 20 -2.86 2.75 9.93
CA LEU A 20 -1.86 3.75 9.55
C LEU A 20 -2.44 5.17 9.50
N ILE A 21 -3.62 5.34 8.91
CA ILE A 21 -4.30 6.64 8.84
C ILE A 21 -4.63 7.17 10.24
N ARG A 22 -5.09 6.31 11.16
CA ARG A 22 -5.34 6.71 12.56
C ARG A 22 -4.03 7.10 13.26
N ALA A 23 -2.96 6.34 13.06
CA ALA A 23 -1.66 6.65 13.64
C ALA A 23 -1.12 8.00 13.16
N GLY A 24 -1.23 8.29 11.86
CA GLY A 24 -0.76 9.56 11.27
C GLY A 24 -1.64 10.77 11.61
N LEU A 25 -2.94 10.71 11.32
CA LEU A 25 -3.83 11.87 11.43
C LEU A 25 -4.31 12.13 12.86
N VAL A 26 -4.46 11.07 13.67
CA VAL A 26 -4.95 11.20 15.06
C VAL A 26 -3.79 11.12 16.04
N GLY A 27 -2.91 10.11 15.90
CA GLY A 27 -1.79 9.89 16.81
C GLY A 27 -0.73 11.00 16.71
N LEU A 28 -0.18 11.22 15.52
CA LEU A 28 0.82 12.26 15.26
C LEU A 28 0.20 13.65 14.98
N ARG A 29 -1.13 13.73 14.87
CA ARG A 29 -1.90 14.97 14.57
C ARG A 29 -1.43 15.69 13.30
N LEU A 30 -0.96 14.93 12.32
CA LEU A 30 -0.57 15.46 11.01
C LEU A 30 -1.82 15.92 10.25
N THR A 31 -1.68 16.98 9.46
CA THR A 31 -2.69 17.30 8.44
C THR A 31 -2.63 16.24 7.33
N PRO A 32 -3.74 16.02 6.59
CA PRO A 32 -3.72 15.09 5.46
C PRO A 32 -2.61 15.39 4.44
N ASP A 33 -2.36 16.67 4.15
CA ASP A 33 -1.27 17.09 3.26
C ASP A 33 0.10 16.66 3.79
N GLN A 34 0.39 16.94 5.07
CA GLN A 34 1.66 16.57 5.68
C GLN A 34 1.85 15.05 5.68
N PHE A 35 0.81 14.30 6.01
CA PHE A 35 0.85 12.84 5.99
C PHE A 35 1.21 12.29 4.62
N TRP A 36 0.62 12.82 3.54
CA TRP A 36 0.89 12.38 2.18
C TRP A 36 2.21 12.88 1.60
N ARG A 37 2.76 13.97 2.14
CA ARG A 37 4.09 14.47 1.78
C ARG A 37 5.24 13.67 2.40
N LEU A 38 5.00 12.97 3.50
CA LEU A 38 6.02 12.16 4.16
C LEU A 38 6.32 10.91 3.35
N THR A 39 7.60 10.56 3.29
CA THR A 39 7.99 9.23 2.84
C THR A 39 7.57 8.19 3.90
N PRO A 40 7.29 6.94 3.50
CA PRO A 40 6.99 5.87 4.45
C PRO A 40 8.09 5.66 5.51
N ALA A 41 9.36 5.96 5.17
CA ALA A 41 10.48 5.87 6.11
C ALA A 41 10.39 6.96 7.19
N GLU A 42 10.13 8.21 6.82
CA GLU A 42 9.95 9.31 7.77
C GLU A 42 8.74 9.07 8.68
N LEU A 43 7.64 8.57 8.13
CA LEU A 43 6.46 8.23 8.92
C LEU A 43 6.77 7.13 9.95
N ARG A 44 7.49 6.07 9.56
CA ARG A 44 7.91 5.00 10.48
C ARG A 44 8.81 5.51 11.60
N LEU A 45 9.75 6.40 11.28
CA LEU A 45 10.62 7.03 12.26
C LEU A 45 9.82 7.86 13.27
N MET A 46 8.88 8.68 12.81
CA MET A 46 8.00 9.46 13.69
C MET A 46 7.08 8.59 14.56
N LEU A 47 6.70 7.40 14.09
CA LEU A 47 5.93 6.41 14.86
C LEU A 47 6.80 5.62 15.87
N GLY A 48 8.09 5.95 15.99
CA GLY A 48 9.03 5.24 16.87
C GLY A 48 9.30 3.80 16.44
N GLN A 49 8.99 3.46 15.17
CA GLN A 49 9.20 2.12 14.59
C GLN A 49 10.58 2.02 13.93
N ASP A 50 11.58 2.65 14.53
CA ASP A 50 12.96 2.71 14.03
C ASP A 50 13.67 1.37 14.26
N THR A 51 13.17 0.35 13.60
CA THR A 51 13.72 -1.01 13.58
C THR A 51 14.61 -1.13 12.36
N GLY A 52 15.74 -0.42 12.36
CA GLY A 52 16.92 -0.64 11.49
C GLY A 52 16.62 -1.30 10.15
N ALA A 53 15.65 -0.76 9.39
CA ALA A 53 15.11 -1.47 8.25
C ALA A 53 16.15 -1.38 7.13
N VAL A 54 16.83 -2.49 6.87
CA VAL A 54 17.81 -2.59 5.79
C VAL A 54 17.10 -2.21 4.49
N PRO A 55 17.66 -1.29 3.68
CA PRO A 55 17.09 -0.94 2.40
C PRO A 55 16.78 -2.19 1.58
N LEU A 56 15.62 -2.24 0.94
CA LEU A 56 15.25 -3.37 0.08
C LEU A 56 16.27 -3.47 -1.06
N GLY A 57 17.12 -4.49 -1.01
CA GLY A 57 18.11 -4.76 -2.05
C GLY A 57 17.45 -5.24 -3.34
N ARG A 58 18.23 -5.24 -4.43
CA ARG A 58 17.74 -5.65 -5.77
C ARG A 58 17.09 -7.03 -5.78
N ALA A 59 17.71 -8.01 -5.12
CA ALA A 59 17.19 -9.36 -5.01
C ALA A 59 15.82 -9.42 -4.31
N GLY A 60 15.58 -8.56 -3.31
CA GLY A 60 14.29 -8.47 -2.63
C GLY A 60 13.22 -7.86 -3.53
N LEU A 61 13.57 -6.85 -4.33
CA LEU A 61 12.67 -6.28 -5.32
C LEU A 61 12.30 -7.32 -6.40
N ASP A 62 13.27 -8.05 -6.94
CA ASP A 62 13.01 -9.07 -7.97
C ASP A 62 12.11 -10.21 -7.43
N GLN A 63 12.22 -10.52 -6.13
CA GLN A 63 11.36 -11.49 -5.45
C GLN A 63 9.92 -10.98 -5.31
N LEU A 64 9.73 -9.68 -5.01
CA LEU A 64 8.40 -9.05 -4.98
C LEU A 64 7.75 -9.04 -6.35
N MET A 65 8.50 -8.72 -7.40
CA MET A 65 7.98 -8.72 -8.78
C MET A 65 7.48 -10.12 -9.21
N HIS A 66 8.13 -11.18 -8.76
CA HIS A 66 7.67 -12.55 -8.99
C HIS A 66 6.45 -12.91 -8.13
N ALA A 67 6.42 -12.49 -6.87
CA ALA A 67 5.33 -12.81 -5.95
C ALA A 67 4.02 -12.08 -6.28
N PHE A 68 4.12 -10.88 -6.86
CA PHE A 68 2.98 -10.02 -7.19
C PHE A 68 3.06 -9.58 -8.65
N PRO A 69 2.79 -10.49 -9.61
CA PRO A 69 2.77 -10.13 -11.03
C PRO A 69 1.54 -9.27 -11.34
N ASP A 70 1.74 -8.17 -12.07
CA ASP A 70 0.64 -7.34 -12.53
C ASP A 70 -0.24 -8.12 -13.52
N PRO A 71 -1.57 -7.98 -13.45
CA PRO A 71 -2.46 -8.57 -14.44
C PRO A 71 -2.20 -7.95 -15.81
N ALA A 72 -2.14 -8.79 -16.84
CA ALA A 72 -1.97 -8.33 -18.21
C ALA A 72 -3.06 -7.31 -18.57
N ALA A 73 -2.66 -6.19 -19.15
CA ALA A 73 -3.59 -5.16 -19.60
C ALA A 73 -4.65 -5.80 -20.52
N PRO A 74 -5.93 -5.41 -20.38
CA PRO A 74 -6.97 -5.92 -21.27
C PRO A 74 -6.59 -5.60 -22.71
N LYS A 75 -6.57 -6.62 -23.58
CA LYS A 75 -6.29 -6.44 -25.00
C LYS A 75 -7.40 -5.54 -25.56
N SER A 76 -7.06 -4.30 -25.87
CA SER A 76 -7.97 -3.40 -26.59
C SER A 76 -8.43 -4.12 -27.84
N PRO A 77 -9.74 -4.17 -28.15
CA PRO A 77 -10.19 -4.72 -29.41
C PRO A 77 -9.56 -3.86 -30.50
N GLU A 78 -8.63 -4.45 -31.22
CA GLU A 78 -8.19 -3.97 -32.51
C GLU A 78 -9.44 -3.68 -33.33
N THR A 79 -9.73 -2.39 -33.54
CA THR A 79 -10.76 -1.91 -34.45
C THR A 79 -10.38 -2.40 -35.84
N GLY A 80 -10.77 -3.64 -36.15
CA GLY A 80 -10.79 -4.18 -37.49
C GLY A 80 -11.64 -3.24 -38.33
N ALA A 81 -11.01 -2.72 -39.37
CA ALA A 81 -11.57 -1.75 -40.29
C ALA A 81 -12.96 -2.17 -40.78
N VAL A 82 -13.89 -1.22 -40.73
CA VAL A 82 -15.03 -1.22 -41.64
C VAL A 82 -14.49 -1.09 -43.05
N SER A 83 -14.45 -2.20 -43.77
CA SER A 83 -14.47 -2.19 -45.23
C SER A 83 -15.93 -2.38 -45.62
N ASP A 84 -16.61 -1.25 -45.86
CA ASP A 84 -17.85 -1.22 -46.61
C ASP A 84 -17.54 -1.66 -48.05
N GLU A 85 -18.37 -2.57 -48.56
CA GLU A 85 -18.40 -3.07 -49.94
C GLU A 85 -19.10 -2.10 -50.89
#